data_AF-A0AA38TKA9-F1
#
_entry.id   AF-A0AA38TKA9-F1
#
_cell.length_a   1.000
_cell.length_b   1.000
_cell.length_c   1.000
_cell.angle_alpha   90.00
_cell.angle_beta   90.00
_cell.angle_gamma   90.00
#
_symmetry.space_group_name_H-M   'P 1'
#
loop_
_entity.id
_entity.type
_entity.pdbx_description
1 polymer ?
#
loop_
_entity_poly.entity_id
_entity_poly.type
_entity_poly.pdbx_seq_one_letter_code
_entity_poly.pdbx_strand_id
1 'polypeptide(L)'
;MGISRLHLEFSFDPNDFSTTINKEVIDVIKANTDDLGPLSLDSFRKNNLSVSWKVPGLENPIDDDSTSAEKKRITIAKQEKILDAGHSQSVDTPAKLARRQLRDKRRETRAADLVKKDDDVIIKLENAAIERSKSVDSAVLGKYSIWRKENDNENTDTTVRLVRDQMIMARVYKSIATMKNNTQLARELQNQLKESQRALGDATADADLNRRWVVGGWFFVDCLYFQLFYVNIYSVPEKIKAMGKLLSKAKDQLYDCKMVTGKLRAMLQSADEQVRSLKKQSTFLSQLAAKTIPNGIHCLSMRLTIDYYLLPPEKRKFPRSENLENPSLYHYALFSDNVLAASVVVNSTVMNAKEPEKHVFHLVSDKLNFGAMNMWFLLNPPGKATIHVENVDEFKWLNSSYCPVLRQLESAAMKEYYFKSDHQTTLSAGSSNLKYRNPKYLSMLNHLRFYLPQVYPKLNKILFLDDDIVVQKDLTGLWRVDLGGKVNGAVETCGESFHRFDKYLNFSNPHIARNFDPNACGWAYGMNVFDLEEWTKKDITGIYHKWQIW
;
A
#
# COMPACT_ATOMS: atom_id res chain seq x y z
N MET A 1 33.12 -9.88 -8.89
CA MET A 1 33.60 -9.83 -7.49
C MET A 1 33.75 -11.26 -7.02
N GLY A 2 34.94 -11.67 -6.55
CA GLY A 2 35.07 -12.98 -5.89
C GLY A 2 34.45 -12.92 -4.50
N ILE A 3 33.63 -13.91 -4.14
CA ILE A 3 32.94 -14.01 -2.84
C ILE A 3 33.30 -15.33 -2.18
N SER A 4 33.62 -15.31 -0.89
CA SER A 4 33.88 -16.50 -0.09
C SER A 4 32.63 -16.88 0.70
N ARG A 5 32.31 -18.18 0.65
CA ARG A 5 31.10 -18.74 1.26
C ARG A 5 31.35 -18.92 2.75
N LEU A 6 30.53 -18.29 3.58
CA LEU A 6 30.51 -18.57 5.02
C LEU A 6 29.58 -19.77 5.29
N HIS A 7 30.15 -20.87 5.78
CA HIS A 7 29.35 -21.96 6.35
C HIS A 7 29.14 -21.70 7.84
N LEU A 8 27.90 -21.41 8.22
CA LEU A 8 27.46 -21.31 9.61
C LEU A 8 26.35 -22.36 9.81
N GLU A 9 26.61 -23.36 10.65
CA GLU A 9 25.57 -24.30 11.08
C GLU A 9 24.69 -23.62 12.13
N PHE A 10 23.43 -23.38 11.79
CA PHE A 10 22.41 -22.89 12.71
C PHE A 10 21.43 -24.02 13.03
N SER A 11 21.47 -24.53 14.25
CA SER A 11 20.37 -25.29 14.84
C SER A 11 19.29 -24.30 15.29
N PHE A 12 18.12 -24.36 14.65
CA PHE A 12 16.96 -23.49 14.90
C PHE A 12 16.06 -24.13 15.97
N ASP A 13 15.92 -23.49 17.13
CA ASP A 13 14.94 -23.88 18.16
C ASP A 13 13.79 -22.82 18.18
N PRO A 14 12.56 -23.17 17.77
CA PRO A 14 11.47 -22.22 17.65
C PRO A 14 10.92 -21.66 18.98
N ASN A 15 11.43 -22.10 20.13
CA ASN A 15 10.95 -21.64 21.45
C ASN A 15 11.70 -20.43 22.03
N ASP A 16 12.73 -19.89 21.37
CA ASP A 16 13.63 -18.88 21.96
C ASP A 16 13.20 -17.41 21.75
N PHE A 17 12.07 -17.16 21.07
CA PHE A 17 11.64 -15.81 20.71
C PHE A 17 10.98 -15.00 21.85
N SER A 18 10.76 -15.58 23.04
CA SER A 18 9.97 -14.92 24.11
C SER A 18 10.80 -14.23 25.20
N THR A 19 12.14 -14.27 25.16
CA THR A 19 12.99 -13.86 26.30
C THR A 19 13.85 -12.63 26.04
N THR A 20 13.90 -12.10 24.80
CA THR A 20 14.93 -11.12 24.40
C THR A 20 14.47 -9.68 24.26
N ILE A 21 13.20 -9.35 24.52
CA ILE A 21 12.68 -7.98 24.44
C ILE A 21 12.29 -7.50 25.84
N ASN A 22 12.97 -6.45 26.32
CA ASN A 22 12.70 -5.83 27.62
C ASN A 22 11.22 -5.40 27.71
N LYS A 23 10.55 -5.67 28.83
CA LYS A 23 9.11 -5.38 29.03
C LYS A 23 8.76 -3.93 28.71
N GLU A 24 9.65 -3.00 29.00
CA GLU A 24 9.49 -1.56 28.71
C GLU A 24 9.32 -1.27 27.21
N VAL A 25 10.00 -2.02 26.32
CA VAL A 25 9.88 -1.83 24.86
C VAL A 25 8.55 -2.36 24.35
N ILE A 26 8.08 -3.49 24.89
CA ILE A 26 6.75 -4.05 24.58
C ILE A 26 5.64 -3.14 25.11
N ASP A 27 5.81 -2.56 26.29
CA ASP A 27 4.82 -1.68 26.91
C ASP A 27 4.71 -0.34 26.17
N VAL A 28 5.83 0.20 25.64
CA VAL A 28 5.81 1.37 24.74
C VAL A 28 5.14 1.06 23.40
N ILE A 29 5.33 -0.14 22.85
CA ILE A 29 4.64 -0.56 21.61
C ILE A 29 3.15 -0.73 21.87
N LYS A 30 2.76 -1.37 22.99
CA LYS A 30 1.35 -1.59 23.37
C LYS A 30 0.62 -0.28 23.64
N ALA A 31 1.22 0.64 24.39
CA ALA A 31 0.63 1.94 24.70
C ALA A 31 0.37 2.79 23.44
N ASN A 32 1.14 2.61 22.36
CA ASN A 32 0.94 3.32 21.09
C ASN A 32 -0.10 2.66 20.16
N THR A 33 -0.42 1.38 20.36
CA THR A 33 -1.51 0.70 19.63
C THR A 33 -2.89 0.97 20.21
N ASP A 34 -2.99 1.26 21.52
CA ASP A 34 -4.26 1.46 22.21
C ASP A 34 -4.92 2.83 21.92
N ASP A 35 -4.17 3.80 21.37
CA ASP A 35 -4.69 5.11 20.97
C ASP A 35 -5.38 5.14 19.60
N LEU A 36 -5.43 4.02 18.88
CA LEU A 36 -6.16 3.89 17.62
C LEU A 36 -7.53 3.24 17.87
N GLY A 37 -8.40 3.97 18.59
CA GLY A 37 -9.84 3.71 18.58
C GLY A 37 -10.42 3.80 17.15
N PRO A 38 -11.64 3.27 16.92
CA PRO A 38 -12.20 3.14 15.58
C PRO A 38 -12.41 4.54 14.96
N LEU A 39 -11.53 4.90 14.02
CA LEU A 39 -11.57 6.18 13.32
C LEU A 39 -12.88 6.27 12.50
N SER A 40 -13.76 7.16 12.93
CA SER A 40 -15.00 7.52 12.25
C SER A 40 -14.71 8.21 10.91
N LEU A 41 -15.31 7.66 9.84
CA LEU A 41 -15.26 8.13 8.45
C LEU A 41 -15.83 9.55 8.23
N ASP A 42 -16.43 10.18 9.25
CA ASP A 42 -17.07 11.50 9.11
C ASP A 42 -16.13 12.70 9.33
N SER A 43 -14.92 12.50 9.87
CA SER A 43 -14.00 13.63 10.15
C SER A 43 -13.35 14.22 8.90
N PHE A 44 -13.22 13.44 7.82
CA PHE A 44 -12.51 13.85 6.60
C PHE A 44 -13.38 14.61 5.58
N ARG A 45 -14.70 14.72 5.81
CA ARG A 45 -15.61 15.40 4.89
C ARG A 45 -15.86 16.87 5.23
N LYS A 46 -15.42 17.35 6.41
CA LYS A 46 -15.83 18.66 6.94
C LYS A 46 -14.72 19.67 7.25
N ASN A 47 -13.45 19.33 7.12
CA ASN A 47 -12.39 20.31 7.32
C ASN A 47 -11.73 20.66 5.99
N ASN A 48 -12.01 21.88 5.51
CA ASN A 48 -11.14 22.58 4.59
C ASN A 48 -9.70 22.47 5.12
N LEU A 49 -8.82 22.01 4.24
CA LEU A 49 -7.41 21.77 4.54
C LEU A 49 -6.79 22.98 5.24
N SER A 50 -6.11 22.68 6.35
CA SER A 50 -5.32 23.60 7.16
C SER A 50 -4.39 24.48 6.30
N VAL A 51 -4.38 25.78 6.62
CA VAL A 51 -3.76 26.91 5.90
C VAL A 51 -2.22 26.98 6.11
N SER A 52 -1.56 25.89 6.47
CA SER A 52 -0.12 25.92 6.82
C SER A 52 0.79 25.31 5.75
N TRP A 53 0.61 25.72 4.49
CA TRP A 53 1.62 25.64 3.42
C TRP A 53 1.34 26.73 2.38
N LYS A 54 1.64 27.98 2.71
CA LYS A 54 1.81 29.04 1.70
C LYS A 54 3.30 29.25 1.48
N VAL A 55 3.77 28.87 0.30
CA VAL A 55 5.10 29.25 -0.20
C VAL A 55 5.01 30.72 -0.65
N PRO A 56 5.91 31.62 -0.24
CA PRO A 56 5.89 33.00 -0.70
C PRO A 56 6.39 33.08 -2.15
N GLY A 57 5.70 33.84 -3.02
CA GLY A 57 6.27 34.25 -4.32
C GLY A 57 5.50 33.86 -5.59
N LEU A 58 4.17 33.71 -5.55
CA LEU A 58 3.35 33.67 -6.77
C LEU A 58 2.07 34.48 -6.55
N GLU A 59 2.15 35.79 -6.73
CA GLU A 59 0.97 36.64 -6.89
C GLU A 59 0.50 36.52 -8.34
N ASN A 60 -0.77 36.14 -8.53
CA ASN A 60 -1.54 36.52 -9.69
C ASN A 60 -3.00 36.75 -9.26
N PRO A 61 -3.69 37.70 -9.91
CA PRO A 61 -4.79 38.45 -9.31
C PRO A 61 -6.10 37.65 -9.38
N ILE A 62 -6.88 37.72 -8.31
CA ILE A 62 -8.29 37.35 -8.31
C ILE A 62 -9.06 38.64 -8.61
N ASP A 63 -9.55 38.79 -9.85
CA ASP A 63 -10.70 39.64 -10.11
C ASP A 63 -11.96 38.77 -10.02
N ASP A 64 -12.75 39.06 -8.99
CA ASP A 64 -14.16 38.71 -8.91
C ASP A 64 -14.92 39.52 -9.98
N ASP A 65 -15.57 38.85 -10.92
CA ASP A 65 -16.80 39.41 -11.50
C ASP A 65 -17.82 38.31 -11.78
N SER A 66 -18.86 38.34 -10.94
CA SER A 66 -20.13 37.69 -11.19
C SER A 66 -21.02 38.66 -11.96
N THR A 67 -21.29 38.40 -13.25
CA THR A 67 -22.59 38.78 -13.84
C THR A 67 -22.91 38.05 -15.15
N SER A 68 -24.13 37.48 -15.16
CA SER A 68 -25.05 37.22 -16.29
C SER A 68 -24.50 37.05 -17.71
N ALA A 69 -24.56 35.81 -18.22
CA ALA A 69 -24.78 35.57 -19.64
C ALA A 69 -25.58 34.27 -19.89
N GLU A 70 -26.90 34.45 -19.94
CA GLU A 70 -27.91 33.63 -20.61
C GLU A 70 -27.42 33.11 -21.99
N LYS A 71 -27.32 31.77 -22.19
CA LYS A 71 -27.24 31.17 -23.54
C LYS A 71 -28.06 29.88 -23.65
N LYS A 72 -29.35 30.12 -23.96
CA LYS A 72 -30.21 29.44 -24.94
C LYS A 72 -29.99 27.94 -25.17
N ARG A 73 -30.88 27.15 -24.56
CA ARG A 73 -31.35 25.87 -25.10
C ARG A 73 -32.01 26.11 -26.47
N ILE A 74 -31.48 25.51 -27.53
CA ILE A 74 -32.20 25.34 -28.79
C ILE A 74 -33.14 24.14 -28.62
N THR A 75 -34.36 24.43 -28.20
CA THR A 75 -35.48 23.49 -28.26
C THR A 75 -36.04 23.55 -29.68
N ILE A 76 -35.78 22.53 -30.51
CA ILE A 76 -36.55 22.36 -31.75
C ILE A 76 -37.92 21.82 -31.34
N ALA A 77 -38.84 22.74 -31.09
CA ALA A 77 -40.26 22.47 -31.05
C ALA A 77 -40.70 22.03 -32.45
N LYS A 78 -41.05 20.76 -32.60
CA LYS A 78 -41.73 20.28 -33.80
C LYS A 78 -43.20 20.66 -33.65
N GLN A 79 -43.52 21.84 -34.15
CA GLN A 79 -44.88 22.38 -34.18
C GLN A 79 -45.71 21.56 -35.18
N GLU A 80 -46.71 20.86 -34.65
CA GLU A 80 -47.81 20.28 -35.41
C GLU A 80 -48.54 21.42 -36.14
N LYS A 81 -48.34 21.48 -37.46
CA LYS A 81 -49.23 22.23 -38.35
C LYS A 81 -50.35 21.30 -38.78
N ILE A 82 -51.52 21.56 -38.20
CA ILE A 82 -52.83 21.18 -38.72
C ILE A 82 -52.91 21.71 -40.15
N LEU A 83 -52.97 20.80 -41.13
CA LEU A 83 -53.38 21.09 -42.49
C LEU A 83 -54.62 20.24 -42.79
N ASP A 84 -55.71 20.98 -42.77
CA ASP A 84 -56.98 20.83 -43.47
C ASP A 84 -57.21 19.56 -44.30
N ALA A 85 -58.33 18.90 -44.00
CA ALA A 85 -58.81 17.70 -44.66
C ALA A 85 -59.44 18.06 -46.01
N GLY A 86 -58.61 18.09 -47.06
CA GLY A 86 -59.03 18.08 -48.46
C GLY A 86 -58.84 16.70 -49.09
N HIS A 87 -59.94 16.04 -49.42
CA HIS A 87 -60.04 14.74 -50.08
C HIS A 87 -59.12 14.61 -51.32
N SER A 88 -58.17 13.67 -51.31
CA SER A 88 -57.75 12.94 -52.53
C SER A 88 -57.07 11.62 -52.15
N GLN A 89 -57.75 10.50 -52.44
CA GLN A 89 -57.14 9.17 -52.44
C GLN A 89 -56.09 9.11 -53.56
N SER A 90 -54.81 9.32 -53.24
CA SER A 90 -53.74 8.94 -54.15
C SER A 90 -53.50 7.45 -54.02
N VAL A 91 -53.99 6.67 -54.98
CA VAL A 91 -53.64 5.25 -55.10
C VAL A 91 -52.13 5.18 -55.34
N ASP A 92 -51.36 4.79 -54.33
CA ASP A 92 -49.92 4.58 -54.46
C ASP A 92 -49.67 3.52 -55.54
N THR A 93 -48.96 3.88 -56.60
CA THR A 93 -48.57 2.94 -57.66
C THR A 93 -47.75 1.80 -57.03
N PRO A 94 -47.93 0.53 -57.42
CA PRO A 94 -47.22 -0.62 -56.81
C PRO A 94 -45.69 -0.42 -56.71
N ALA A 95 -45.10 0.28 -57.68
CA ALA A 95 -43.68 0.62 -57.69
C ALA A 95 -43.23 1.59 -56.57
N LYS A 96 -44.09 2.53 -56.13
CA LYS A 96 -43.80 3.44 -55.01
C LYS A 96 -43.87 2.72 -53.66
N LEU A 97 -44.85 1.84 -53.47
CA LEU A 97 -44.96 0.97 -52.30
C LEU A 97 -43.74 0.06 -52.16
N ALA A 98 -43.32 -0.60 -53.24
CA ALA A 98 -42.13 -1.45 -53.26
C ALA A 98 -40.84 -0.66 -52.92
N ARG A 99 -40.68 0.57 -53.44
CA ARG A 99 -39.55 1.44 -53.11
C ARG A 99 -39.53 1.88 -51.64
N ARG A 100 -40.71 2.11 -51.04
CA ARG A 100 -40.83 2.45 -49.62
C ARG A 100 -40.46 1.27 -48.73
N GLN A 101 -41.00 0.09 -49.01
CA GLN A 101 -40.63 -1.16 -48.31
C GLN A 101 -39.13 -1.44 -48.38
N LEU A 102 -38.48 -1.19 -49.53
CA LEU A 102 -37.04 -1.42 -49.69
C LEU A 102 -36.17 -0.36 -48.98
N ARG A 103 -36.72 0.82 -48.70
CA ARG A 103 -36.07 1.85 -47.85
C ARG A 103 -36.23 1.51 -46.37
N ASP A 104 -37.41 1.04 -45.98
CA ASP A 104 -37.69 0.65 -44.60
C ASP A 104 -36.89 -0.61 -44.23
N LYS A 105 -36.82 -1.61 -45.12
CA LYS A 105 -35.94 -2.78 -44.94
C LYS A 105 -34.46 -2.39 -44.79
N ARG A 106 -33.97 -1.41 -45.56
CA ARG A 106 -32.60 -0.89 -45.41
C ARG A 106 -32.38 -0.13 -44.11
N ARG A 107 -33.38 0.57 -43.59
CA ARG A 107 -33.32 1.24 -42.29
C ARG A 107 -33.31 0.21 -41.16
N GLU A 108 -34.11 -0.84 -41.26
CA GLU A 108 -34.12 -1.98 -40.33
C GLU A 108 -32.78 -2.70 -40.31
N THR A 109 -32.17 -2.99 -41.48
CA THR A 109 -30.85 -3.63 -41.54
C THR A 109 -29.78 -2.77 -40.87
N ARG A 110 -29.76 -1.45 -41.10
CA ARG A 110 -28.81 -0.55 -40.43
C ARG A 110 -29.05 -0.45 -38.92
N ALA A 111 -30.30 -0.45 -38.49
CA ALA A 111 -30.64 -0.46 -37.07
C ALA A 111 -30.15 -1.76 -36.41
N ALA A 112 -30.34 -2.91 -37.07
CA ALA A 112 -29.85 -4.20 -36.59
C ALA A 112 -28.31 -4.27 -36.50
N ASP A 113 -27.60 -3.76 -37.52
CA ASP A 113 -26.12 -3.72 -37.51
C ASP A 113 -25.55 -2.82 -36.40
N LEU A 114 -26.23 -1.70 -36.10
CA LEU A 114 -25.84 -0.81 -35.00
C LEU A 114 -26.06 -1.46 -33.64
N VAL A 115 -27.17 -2.19 -33.45
CA VAL A 115 -27.43 -2.95 -32.22
C VAL A 115 -26.39 -4.05 -32.02
N LYS A 116 -26.04 -4.79 -33.09
CA LYS A 116 -25.02 -5.85 -33.01
C LYS A 116 -23.64 -5.33 -32.59
N LYS A 117 -23.24 -4.15 -33.10
CA LYS A 117 -21.98 -3.50 -32.71
C LYS A 117 -21.98 -3.07 -31.24
N ASP A 118 -23.13 -2.62 -30.72
CA ASP A 118 -23.27 -2.26 -29.30
C ASP A 118 -23.14 -3.50 -28.41
N ASP A 119 -23.79 -4.62 -28.80
CA ASP A 119 -23.68 -5.91 -28.11
C ASP A 119 -22.23 -6.44 -28.07
N ASP A 120 -21.48 -6.35 -29.18
CA ASP A 120 -20.07 -6.76 -29.25
C ASP A 120 -19.16 -5.92 -28.32
N VAL A 121 -19.43 -4.62 -28.19
CA VAL A 121 -18.70 -3.72 -27.29
C VAL A 121 -19.02 -4.04 -25.83
N ILE A 122 -20.28 -4.34 -25.52
CA ILE A 122 -20.72 -4.75 -24.18
C ILE A 122 -20.00 -6.03 -23.77
N ILE A 123 -19.95 -7.05 -24.63
CA ILE A 123 -19.27 -8.32 -24.33
C ILE A 123 -17.78 -8.11 -24.05
N LYS A 124 -17.10 -7.25 -24.81
CA LYS A 124 -15.69 -6.92 -24.55
C LYS A 124 -15.48 -6.23 -23.20
N LEU A 125 -16.36 -5.29 -22.84
CA LEU A 125 -16.31 -4.61 -21.55
C LEU A 125 -16.61 -5.58 -20.40
N GLU A 126 -17.56 -6.49 -20.57
CA GLU A 126 -17.89 -7.54 -19.60
C GLU A 126 -16.74 -8.53 -19.39
N ASN A 127 -16.14 -9.05 -20.46
CA ASN A 127 -14.99 -9.94 -20.36
C ASN A 127 -13.79 -9.26 -19.69
N ALA A 128 -13.56 -7.99 -20.01
CA ALA A 128 -12.51 -7.22 -19.37
C ALA A 128 -12.83 -6.95 -17.88
N ALA A 129 -14.09 -6.77 -17.50
CA ALA A 129 -14.51 -6.66 -16.10
C ALA A 129 -14.38 -7.99 -15.35
N ILE A 130 -14.69 -9.12 -15.99
CA ILE A 130 -14.52 -10.47 -15.42
C ILE A 130 -13.04 -10.75 -15.13
N GLU A 131 -12.16 -10.55 -16.11
CA GLU A 131 -10.71 -10.71 -15.89
C GLU A 131 -10.18 -9.79 -14.78
N ARG A 132 -10.69 -8.55 -14.71
CA ARG A 132 -10.33 -7.61 -13.64
C ARG A 132 -10.81 -8.07 -12.26
N SER A 133 -12.02 -8.61 -12.17
CA SER A 133 -12.60 -9.11 -10.90
C SER A 133 -11.77 -10.22 -10.28
N LYS A 134 -11.07 -11.02 -11.08
CA LYS A 134 -10.13 -12.07 -10.60
C LYS A 134 -8.95 -11.52 -9.80
N SER A 135 -8.58 -10.25 -10.02
CA SER A 135 -7.44 -9.58 -9.35
C SER A 135 -7.79 -8.87 -8.04
N VAL A 136 -9.07 -8.74 -7.72
CA VAL A 136 -9.52 -8.34 -6.37
C VAL A 136 -9.32 -9.58 -5.52
N ASP A 137 -8.39 -9.53 -4.55
CA ASP A 137 -7.96 -10.70 -3.76
C ASP A 137 -9.15 -11.58 -3.37
N SER A 138 -9.28 -12.71 -4.06
CA SER A 138 -10.35 -13.68 -3.85
C SER A 138 -10.01 -14.66 -2.74
N ALA A 139 -9.14 -14.28 -1.80
CA ALA A 139 -8.85 -15.09 -0.62
C ALA A 139 -10.07 -15.31 0.31
N VAL A 140 -11.24 -14.75 -0.03
CA VAL A 140 -12.54 -15.12 0.59
C VAL A 140 -13.57 -15.64 -0.42
N LEU A 141 -13.28 -15.64 -1.72
CA LEU A 141 -14.13 -16.27 -2.73
C LEU A 141 -13.55 -17.63 -3.10
N GLY A 142 -13.76 -18.59 -2.21
CA GLY A 142 -14.10 -19.94 -2.67
C GLY A 142 -15.14 -19.85 -3.80
N LYS A 143 -15.16 -20.82 -4.69
CA LYS A 143 -15.99 -20.79 -5.89
C LYS A 143 -17.47 -20.76 -5.50
N TYR A 144 -18.10 -19.59 -5.52
CA TYR A 144 -19.48 -19.40 -5.04
C TYR A 144 -20.35 -18.71 -6.11
N SER A 145 -21.16 -19.49 -6.84
CA SER A 145 -22.30 -18.98 -7.60
C SER A 145 -23.51 -19.89 -7.37
N ILE A 146 -24.69 -19.29 -7.16
CA ILE A 146 -25.96 -20.01 -6.93
C ILE A 146 -26.43 -20.77 -8.21
N TRP A 147 -25.81 -20.47 -9.36
CA TRP A 147 -26.19 -21.02 -10.67
C TRP A 147 -25.35 -22.22 -11.11
N ARG A 148 -24.40 -22.68 -10.29
CA ARG A 148 -23.65 -23.92 -10.56
C ARG A 148 -24.04 -24.95 -9.50
N LYS A 149 -24.67 -26.03 -9.95
CA LYS A 149 -25.30 -27.09 -9.13
C LYS A 149 -24.31 -28.01 -8.39
N GLU A 150 -23.04 -27.65 -8.36
CA GLU A 150 -21.93 -28.49 -7.90
C GLU A 150 -21.07 -27.69 -6.90
N ASN A 151 -21.53 -27.61 -5.65
CA ASN A 151 -20.69 -27.60 -4.46
C ASN A 151 -21.56 -27.48 -3.19
N ASP A 152 -21.69 -28.60 -2.49
CA ASP A 152 -22.18 -28.64 -1.12
C ASP A 152 -21.05 -28.18 -0.19
N ASN A 153 -21.10 -26.92 0.23
CA ASN A 153 -20.45 -26.48 1.46
C ASN A 153 -21.57 -26.00 2.38
N GLU A 154 -21.56 -26.41 3.65
CA GLU A 154 -22.54 -25.99 4.66
C GLU A 154 -22.44 -24.46 4.84
N ASN A 155 -23.22 -23.71 4.05
CA ASN A 155 -23.16 -22.26 4.00
C ASN A 155 -23.67 -21.68 5.33
N THR A 156 -22.75 -21.16 6.14
CA THR A 156 -23.06 -20.48 7.40
C THR A 156 -23.67 -19.08 7.21
N ASP A 157 -23.94 -18.65 5.97
CA ASP A 157 -24.41 -17.30 5.60
C ASP A 157 -25.65 -17.27 4.67
N THR A 158 -26.39 -18.37 4.57
CA THR A 158 -27.54 -18.50 3.65
C THR A 158 -28.58 -17.41 3.82
N THR A 159 -28.90 -17.04 5.07
CA THR A 159 -29.93 -16.06 5.40
C THR A 159 -29.42 -14.64 5.12
N VAL A 160 -28.19 -14.33 5.49
CA VAL A 160 -27.51 -13.07 5.15
C VAL A 160 -27.49 -12.83 3.65
N ARG A 161 -27.16 -13.87 2.86
CA ARG A 161 -27.15 -13.79 1.39
C ARG A 161 -28.53 -13.53 0.81
N LEU A 162 -29.54 -14.26 1.28
CA LEU A 162 -30.92 -14.05 0.83
C LEU A 162 -31.38 -12.61 1.06
N VAL A 163 -31.08 -12.04 2.23
CA VAL A 163 -31.40 -10.63 2.53
C VAL A 163 -30.68 -9.69 1.56
N ARG A 164 -29.37 -9.89 1.33
CA ARG A 164 -28.58 -9.07 0.39
C ARG A 164 -29.13 -9.14 -1.03
N ASP A 165 -29.49 -10.33 -1.52
CA ASP A 165 -30.04 -10.53 -2.85
C ASP A 165 -31.41 -9.84 -3.01
N GLN A 166 -32.28 -9.97 -2.01
CA GLN A 166 -33.55 -9.25 -1.98
C GLN A 166 -33.36 -7.73 -1.98
N MET A 167 -32.37 -7.21 -1.23
CA MET A 167 -32.03 -5.79 -1.23
C MET A 167 -31.50 -5.32 -2.59
N ILE A 168 -30.69 -6.12 -3.28
CA ILE A 168 -30.22 -5.80 -4.64
C ILE A 168 -31.42 -5.71 -5.59
N MET A 169 -32.30 -6.71 -5.58
CA MET A 169 -33.49 -6.72 -6.44
C MET A 169 -34.46 -5.58 -6.10
N ALA A 170 -34.60 -5.22 -4.83
CA ALA A 170 -35.43 -4.09 -4.42
C ALA A 170 -34.87 -2.76 -4.92
N ARG A 171 -33.53 -2.59 -4.96
CA ARG A 171 -32.88 -1.40 -5.57
C ARG A 171 -33.15 -1.34 -7.09
N VAL A 172 -33.11 -2.49 -7.76
CA VAL A 172 -33.44 -2.60 -9.20
C VAL A 172 -34.88 -2.18 -9.45
N TYR A 173 -35.84 -2.83 -8.80
CA TYR A 173 -37.26 -2.53 -8.99
C TYR A 173 -37.63 -1.13 -8.54
N LYS A 174 -37.00 -0.58 -7.49
CA LYS A 174 -37.17 0.82 -7.10
C LYS A 174 -36.78 1.75 -8.25
N SER A 175 -35.62 1.53 -8.87
CA SER A 175 -35.17 2.33 -10.01
C SER A 175 -36.12 2.23 -11.20
N ILE A 176 -36.62 1.02 -11.49
CA ILE A 176 -37.58 0.80 -12.58
C ILE A 176 -38.93 1.47 -12.26
N ALA A 177 -39.42 1.35 -11.01
CA ALA A 177 -40.64 2.00 -10.55
C ALA A 177 -40.58 3.52 -10.68
N THR A 178 -39.42 4.12 -10.34
CA THR A 178 -39.20 5.57 -10.54
C THR A 178 -39.21 5.95 -12.02
N MET A 179 -38.64 5.13 -12.90
CA MET A 179 -38.65 5.41 -14.36
C MET A 179 -40.06 5.30 -14.96
N LYS A 180 -40.89 4.39 -14.45
CA LYS A 180 -42.28 4.19 -14.89
C LYS A 180 -43.28 5.10 -14.14
N ASN A 181 -42.82 6.11 -13.40
CA ASN A 181 -43.65 7.01 -12.58
C ASN A 181 -44.55 6.31 -11.53
N ASN A 182 -44.26 5.07 -11.13
CA ASN A 182 -44.96 4.39 -10.04
C ASN A 182 -44.35 4.80 -8.69
N THR A 183 -44.71 6.01 -8.25
CA THR A 183 -44.12 6.64 -7.06
C THR A 183 -44.52 5.96 -5.75
N GLN A 184 -45.68 5.32 -5.70
CA GLN A 184 -46.14 4.56 -4.52
C GLN A 184 -45.27 3.32 -4.30
N LEU A 185 -45.11 2.49 -5.33
CA LEU A 185 -44.31 1.27 -5.23
C LEU A 185 -42.82 1.58 -4.98
N ALA A 186 -42.30 2.67 -5.57
CA ALA A 186 -40.94 3.14 -5.30
C ALA A 186 -40.73 3.53 -3.83
N ARG A 187 -41.71 4.19 -3.19
CA ARG A 187 -41.68 4.53 -1.76
C ARG A 187 -41.79 3.30 -0.87
N GLU A 188 -42.69 2.37 -1.19
CA GLU A 188 -42.84 1.08 -0.49
C GLU A 188 -41.51 0.32 -0.49
N LEU A 189 -40.87 0.18 -1.67
CA LEU A 189 -39.58 -0.50 -1.83
C LEU A 189 -38.45 0.22 -1.07
N GLN A 190 -38.44 1.55 -1.08
CA GLN A 190 -37.45 2.34 -0.34
C GLN A 190 -37.58 2.19 1.18
N ASN A 191 -38.81 2.14 1.71
CA ASN A 191 -39.04 1.96 3.14
C ASN A 191 -38.62 0.56 3.58
N GLN A 192 -39.03 -0.48 2.84
CA GLN A 192 -38.62 -1.85 3.13
C GLN A 192 -37.11 -2.07 2.97
N LEU A 193 -36.46 -1.38 2.04
CA LEU A 193 -34.99 -1.39 1.93
C LEU A 193 -34.31 -0.83 3.18
N LYS A 194 -34.81 0.28 3.74
CA LYS A 194 -34.26 0.88 4.97
C LYS A 194 -34.46 -0.04 6.18
N GLU A 195 -35.62 -0.67 6.29
CA GLU A 195 -35.90 -1.64 7.37
C GLU A 195 -35.01 -2.88 7.25
N SER A 196 -34.84 -3.42 6.04
CA SER A 196 -33.96 -4.58 5.80
C SER A 196 -32.48 -4.24 6.07
N GLN A 197 -32.04 -3.02 5.71
CA GLN A 197 -30.69 -2.55 6.00
C GLN A 197 -30.44 -2.40 7.51
N ARG A 198 -31.41 -1.88 8.27
CA ARG A 198 -31.32 -1.77 9.73
C ARG A 198 -31.31 -3.15 10.41
N ALA A 199 -32.10 -4.09 9.90
CA ALA A 199 -32.16 -5.45 10.42
C ALA A 199 -30.87 -6.24 10.11
N LEU A 200 -30.27 -6.03 8.93
CA LEU A 200 -29.04 -6.72 8.52
C LEU A 200 -27.79 -6.15 9.20
N GLY A 201 -27.70 -4.82 9.36
CA GLY A 201 -26.55 -4.15 9.95
C GLY A 201 -25.22 -4.54 9.27
N ASP A 202 -24.23 -4.87 10.09
CA ASP A 202 -22.89 -5.31 9.66
C ASP A 202 -22.72 -6.84 9.68
N ALA A 203 -23.82 -7.60 9.73
CA ALA A 203 -23.77 -9.07 9.82
C ALA A 203 -23.08 -9.68 8.59
N THR A 204 -22.16 -10.61 8.85
CA THR A 204 -21.39 -11.32 7.82
C THR A 204 -21.73 -12.81 7.72
N ALA A 205 -22.22 -13.41 8.82
CA ALA A 205 -22.72 -14.78 8.88
C ALA A 205 -24.10 -14.84 9.56
N ASP A 206 -24.82 -15.96 9.38
CA ASP A 206 -26.16 -16.16 9.95
C ASP A 206 -26.13 -16.18 11.49
N ALA A 207 -25.00 -16.57 12.08
CA ALA A 207 -24.78 -16.50 13.53
C ALA A 207 -24.76 -15.06 14.08
N ASP A 208 -24.34 -14.08 13.27
CA ASP A 208 -24.29 -12.66 13.67
C ASP A 208 -25.71 -12.06 13.78
N LEU A 209 -26.67 -12.62 13.04
CA LEU A 209 -28.06 -12.18 13.05
C LEU A 209 -28.73 -12.44 14.41
N ASN A 210 -28.27 -13.46 15.15
CA ASN A 210 -28.83 -13.86 16.45
C ASN A 210 -28.15 -13.21 17.67
N ARG A 211 -27.04 -12.48 17.49
CA ARG A 211 -26.23 -11.93 18.60
C ARG A 211 -26.58 -10.50 19.01
N ARG A 212 -27.51 -9.82 18.34
CA ARG A 212 -27.80 -8.40 18.60
C ARG A 212 -28.89 -8.21 19.66
N TRP A 213 -28.72 -8.84 20.81
CA TRP A 213 -29.46 -8.47 22.03
C TRP A 213 -28.82 -7.20 22.59
N VAL A 214 -29.46 -6.05 22.42
CA VAL A 214 -29.07 -4.85 23.16
C VAL A 214 -29.48 -5.09 24.61
N VAL A 215 -28.51 -5.24 25.51
CA VAL A 215 -28.75 -5.06 26.93
C VAL A 215 -29.17 -3.60 27.09
N GLY A 216 -30.47 -3.35 27.26
CA GLY A 216 -30.98 -2.02 27.55
C GLY A 216 -30.25 -1.49 28.78
N GLY A 217 -29.70 -0.28 28.69
CA GLY A 217 -28.96 0.36 29.77
C GLY A 217 -29.75 0.34 31.08
N TRP A 218 -29.05 0.08 32.18
CA TRP A 218 -29.58 0.03 33.53
C TRP A 218 -30.09 1.42 33.92
N PHE A 219 -31.41 1.65 33.84
CA PHE A 219 -32.02 2.75 34.56
C PHE A 219 -32.24 2.31 36.01
N PHE A 220 -31.45 2.89 36.91
CA PHE A 220 -31.59 2.74 38.35
C PHE A 220 -32.84 3.50 38.81
N VAL A 221 -33.98 2.81 38.92
CA VAL A 221 -35.09 3.23 39.79
C VAL A 221 -35.70 2.00 40.43
N ASP A 222 -35.53 1.95 41.75
CA ASP A 222 -36.15 1.14 42.81
C ASP A 222 -36.85 -0.21 42.52
N CYS A 223 -36.45 -1.18 43.35
CA CYS A 223 -36.95 -2.54 43.50
C CYS A 223 -38.47 -2.71 43.39
N LEU A 224 -38.92 -3.54 42.43
CA LEU A 224 -39.92 -4.62 42.51
C LEU A 224 -40.68 -4.77 41.17
N TYR A 225 -40.06 -5.43 40.18
CA TYR A 225 -40.68 -6.39 39.23
C TYR A 225 -39.61 -6.80 38.22
N PHE A 226 -39.06 -8.01 38.34
CA PHE A 226 -38.08 -8.55 37.39
C PHE A 226 -38.83 -9.13 36.19
N GLN A 227 -39.28 -8.28 35.27
CA GLN A 227 -39.77 -8.72 33.97
C GLN A 227 -38.78 -8.29 32.89
N LEU A 228 -38.01 -9.26 32.39
CA LEU A 228 -37.20 -9.11 31.19
C LEU A 228 -38.12 -8.70 30.03
N PHE A 229 -38.21 -7.40 29.76
CA PHE A 229 -38.85 -6.89 28.55
C PHE A 229 -37.87 -7.10 27.39
N TYR A 230 -37.87 -8.30 26.83
CA TYR A 230 -37.20 -8.61 25.57
C TYR A 230 -37.92 -7.85 24.44
N VAL A 231 -37.49 -6.64 24.13
CA VAL A 231 -37.96 -5.94 22.93
C VAL A 231 -37.25 -6.57 21.73
N ASN A 232 -38.02 -7.28 20.91
CA ASN A 232 -37.58 -7.86 19.64
C ASN A 232 -37.29 -6.73 18.64
N ILE A 233 -36.05 -6.27 18.58
CA ILE A 233 -35.63 -5.22 17.65
C ILE A 233 -35.14 -5.90 16.37
N TYR A 234 -36.09 -6.17 15.46
CA TYR A 234 -35.95 -6.69 14.09
C TYR A 234 -35.76 -8.21 13.93
N SER A 235 -36.88 -8.95 13.83
CA SER A 235 -36.87 -10.31 13.27
C SER A 235 -36.50 -10.26 11.78
N VAL A 236 -35.26 -10.63 11.47
CA VAL A 236 -34.75 -10.76 10.09
C VAL A 236 -35.65 -11.67 9.22
N PRO A 237 -36.18 -12.81 9.72
CA PRO A 237 -37.14 -13.63 8.97
C PRO A 237 -38.42 -12.90 8.56
N GLU A 238 -38.94 -12.01 9.41
CA GLU A 238 -40.12 -11.21 9.08
C GLU A 238 -39.83 -10.19 7.99
N LYS A 239 -38.65 -9.56 8.03
CA LYS A 239 -38.20 -8.62 6.99
C LYS A 239 -37.97 -9.30 5.66
N ILE A 240 -37.41 -10.51 5.65
CA ILE A 240 -37.27 -11.35 4.44
C ILE A 240 -38.64 -11.63 3.82
N LYS A 241 -39.64 -12.02 4.64
CA LYS A 241 -41.00 -12.30 4.17
C LYS A 241 -41.68 -11.04 3.64
N ALA A 242 -41.57 -9.92 4.33
CA ALA A 242 -42.15 -8.64 3.91
C ALA A 242 -41.55 -8.15 2.59
N MET A 243 -40.22 -8.18 2.47
CA MET A 243 -39.50 -7.83 1.25
C MET A 243 -39.86 -8.78 0.10
N GLY A 244 -39.92 -10.09 0.35
CA GLY A 244 -40.31 -11.09 -0.65
C GLY A 244 -41.70 -10.85 -1.24
N LYS A 245 -42.70 -10.54 -0.39
CA LYS A 245 -44.06 -10.19 -0.85
C LYS A 245 -44.05 -8.94 -1.74
N LEU A 246 -43.30 -7.91 -1.32
CA LEU A 246 -43.22 -6.65 -2.07
C LEU A 246 -42.47 -6.81 -3.41
N LEU A 247 -41.41 -7.62 -3.43
CA LEU A 247 -40.68 -7.97 -4.65
C LEU A 247 -41.54 -8.78 -5.62
N SER A 248 -42.38 -9.69 -5.15
CA SER A 248 -43.34 -10.40 -6.00
C SER A 248 -44.31 -9.43 -6.67
N LYS A 249 -44.93 -8.52 -5.90
CA LYS A 249 -45.79 -7.45 -6.43
C LYS A 249 -45.06 -6.58 -7.46
N ALA A 250 -43.80 -6.22 -7.18
CA ALA A 250 -43.01 -5.41 -8.09
C ALA A 250 -42.63 -6.16 -9.38
N LYS A 251 -42.34 -7.46 -9.29
CA LYS A 251 -42.08 -8.32 -10.45
C LYS A 251 -43.31 -8.37 -11.36
N ASP A 252 -44.49 -8.64 -10.82
CA ASP A 252 -45.71 -8.77 -11.62
C ASP A 252 -46.07 -7.47 -12.37
N GLN A 253 -45.75 -6.31 -11.79
CA GLN A 253 -46.08 -5.00 -12.38
C GLN A 253 -44.96 -4.41 -13.26
N LEU A 254 -43.70 -4.73 -13.00
CA LEU A 254 -42.55 -4.00 -13.56
C LEU A 254 -41.53 -4.87 -14.29
N TYR A 255 -41.65 -6.20 -14.25
CA TYR A 255 -40.64 -7.09 -14.82
C TYR A 255 -40.50 -6.92 -16.33
N ASP A 256 -39.30 -6.56 -16.74
CA ASP A 256 -38.83 -6.61 -18.12
C ASP A 256 -37.38 -7.09 -18.05
N CYS A 257 -37.11 -8.24 -18.67
CA CYS A 257 -35.80 -8.88 -18.65
C CYS A 257 -34.69 -7.94 -19.13
N LYS A 258 -34.95 -7.11 -20.14
CA LYS A 258 -33.94 -6.19 -20.69
C LYS A 258 -33.66 -5.04 -19.73
N MET A 259 -34.71 -4.46 -19.14
CA MET A 259 -34.56 -3.37 -18.15
C MET A 259 -33.88 -3.85 -16.87
N VAL A 260 -34.28 -5.02 -16.34
CA VAL A 260 -33.71 -5.59 -15.11
C VAL A 260 -32.23 -5.92 -15.32
N THR A 261 -31.89 -6.60 -16.42
CA THR A 261 -30.51 -6.96 -16.74
C THR A 261 -29.64 -5.72 -16.96
N GLY A 262 -30.14 -4.73 -17.69
CA GLY A 262 -29.44 -3.46 -17.88
C GLY A 262 -29.17 -2.72 -16.57
N LYS A 263 -30.13 -2.74 -15.63
CA LYS A 263 -29.97 -2.10 -14.32
C LYS A 263 -28.97 -2.84 -13.43
N LEU A 264 -29.04 -4.18 -13.40
CA LEU A 264 -28.08 -5.00 -12.65
C LEU A 264 -26.65 -4.79 -13.18
N ARG A 265 -26.48 -4.75 -14.51
CA ARG A 265 -25.19 -4.46 -15.14
C ARG A 265 -24.63 -3.09 -14.73
N ALA A 266 -25.46 -2.04 -14.76
CA ALA A 266 -25.04 -0.70 -14.34
C ALA A 266 -24.68 -0.65 -12.83
N MET A 267 -25.42 -1.37 -11.98
CA MET A 267 -25.10 -1.50 -10.56
C MET A 267 -23.78 -2.24 -10.33
N LEU A 268 -23.52 -3.31 -11.09
CA LEU A 268 -22.28 -4.07 -11.03
C LEU A 268 -21.07 -3.21 -11.43
N GLN A 269 -21.17 -2.48 -12.55
CA GLN A 269 -20.13 -1.57 -13.01
C GLN A 269 -19.82 -0.48 -11.97
N SER A 270 -20.87 0.13 -11.39
CA SER A 270 -20.70 1.14 -10.35
C SER A 270 -20.03 0.57 -9.08
N ALA A 271 -20.38 -0.66 -8.69
CA ALA A 271 -19.75 -1.34 -7.56
C ALA A 271 -18.27 -1.68 -7.84
N ASP A 272 -17.95 -2.15 -9.04
CA ASP A 272 -16.57 -2.44 -9.48
C ASP A 272 -15.70 -1.16 -9.45
N GLU A 273 -16.22 -0.03 -9.94
CA GLU A 273 -15.55 1.26 -9.86
C GLU A 273 -15.29 1.73 -8.43
N GLN A 274 -16.26 1.52 -7.52
CA GLN A 274 -16.09 1.85 -6.10
C GLN A 274 -15.01 0.99 -5.44
N VAL A 275 -15.04 -0.34 -5.65
CA VAL A 275 -14.02 -1.26 -5.14
C VAL A 275 -12.65 -0.87 -5.67
N ARG A 276 -12.54 -0.47 -6.94
CA ARG A 276 -11.29 -0.01 -7.54
C ARG A 276 -10.77 1.27 -6.87
N SER A 277 -11.64 2.24 -6.63
CA SER A 277 -11.28 3.48 -5.92
C SER A 277 -10.73 3.16 -4.52
N LEU A 278 -11.45 2.31 -3.77
CA LEU A 278 -11.05 1.88 -2.43
C LEU A 278 -9.74 1.09 -2.44
N LYS A 279 -9.52 0.18 -3.41
CA LYS A 279 -8.27 -0.57 -3.54
C LYS A 279 -7.08 0.35 -3.82
N LYS A 280 -7.26 1.38 -4.66
CA LYS A 280 -6.22 2.41 -4.89
C LYS A 280 -5.90 3.17 -3.61
N GLN A 281 -6.92 3.59 -2.85
CA GLN A 281 -6.75 4.28 -1.57
C GLN A 281 -6.07 3.38 -0.53
N SER A 282 -6.51 2.12 -0.40
CA SER A 282 -5.90 1.14 0.49
C SER A 282 -4.43 0.90 0.15
N THR A 283 -4.11 0.69 -1.13
CA THR A 283 -2.72 0.51 -1.58
C THR A 283 -1.87 1.74 -1.26
N PHE A 284 -2.41 2.94 -1.46
CA PHE A 284 -1.74 4.19 -1.12
C PHE A 284 -1.50 4.32 0.39
N LEU A 285 -2.52 4.04 1.22
CA LEU A 285 -2.41 4.10 2.68
C LEU A 285 -1.44 3.05 3.23
N SER A 286 -1.44 1.83 2.70
CA SER A 286 -0.46 0.80 3.05
C SER A 286 0.97 1.23 2.70
N GLN A 287 1.17 1.86 1.54
CA GLN A 287 2.48 2.40 1.16
C GLN A 287 2.90 3.58 2.04
N LEU A 288 1.95 4.44 2.43
CA LEU A 288 2.20 5.55 3.34
C LEU A 288 2.61 5.03 4.71
N ALA A 289 1.80 4.14 5.30
CA ALA A 289 2.06 3.53 6.60
C ALA A 289 3.41 2.80 6.66
N ALA A 290 3.78 2.08 5.58
CA ALA A 290 5.07 1.41 5.49
C ALA A 290 6.29 2.36 5.38
N LYS A 291 6.06 3.64 5.05
CA LYS A 291 7.12 4.65 4.87
C LYS A 291 7.15 5.70 5.98
N THR A 292 6.05 5.94 6.67
CA THR A 292 5.96 6.91 7.76
C THR A 292 6.56 6.36 9.04
N ILE A 293 7.32 7.19 9.75
CA ILE A 293 7.76 6.90 11.11
C ILE A 293 6.61 7.21 12.06
N PRO A 294 6.24 6.30 12.98
CA PRO A 294 5.25 6.59 14.02
C PRO A 294 5.60 7.85 14.81
N ASN A 295 4.61 8.69 15.12
CA ASN A 295 4.82 9.97 15.79
C ASN A 295 5.63 9.84 17.09
N GLY A 296 5.40 8.78 17.88
CA GLY A 296 6.16 8.54 19.11
C GLY A 296 7.66 8.35 18.88
N ILE A 297 8.05 7.59 17.85
CA ILE A 297 9.46 7.39 17.47
C ILE A 297 10.06 8.70 16.96
N HIS A 298 9.30 9.47 16.18
CA HIS A 298 9.76 10.78 15.71
C HIS A 298 10.00 11.76 16.86
N CYS A 299 9.07 11.84 17.82
CA CYS A 299 9.22 12.67 19.03
C CYS A 299 10.42 12.24 19.88
N LEU A 300 10.67 10.93 20.01
CA LEU A 300 11.86 10.41 20.69
C LEU A 300 13.14 10.94 20.04
N SER A 301 13.29 10.77 18.73
CA SER A 301 14.46 11.28 18.00
C SER A 301 14.62 12.79 18.17
N MET A 302 13.55 13.57 18.06
CA MET A 302 13.61 15.02 18.28
C MET A 302 14.08 15.38 19.70
N ARG A 303 13.53 14.73 20.72
CA ARG A 303 13.88 14.99 22.12
C ARG A 303 15.36 14.65 22.39
N LEU A 304 15.81 13.49 21.94
CA LEU A 304 17.21 13.07 22.07
C LEU A 304 18.16 14.05 21.37
N THR A 305 17.80 14.54 20.17
CA THR A 305 18.58 15.56 19.47
C THR A 305 18.66 16.87 20.26
N ILE A 306 17.56 17.34 20.84
CA ILE A 306 17.56 18.55 21.69
C ILE A 306 18.49 18.34 22.89
N ASP A 307 18.33 17.21 23.60
CA ASP A 307 19.13 16.91 24.79
C ASP A 307 20.63 16.82 24.46
N TYR A 308 21.00 16.27 23.29
CA TYR A 308 22.39 16.24 22.82
C TYR A 308 23.00 17.63 22.64
N TYR A 309 22.29 18.53 21.96
CA TYR A 309 22.80 19.87 21.69
C TYR A 309 22.77 20.78 22.93
N LEU A 310 21.98 20.44 23.95
CA LEU A 310 22.01 21.09 25.26
C LEU A 310 23.16 20.59 26.16
N LEU A 311 23.68 19.37 25.96
CA LEU A 311 24.80 18.86 26.73
C LEU A 311 26.09 19.67 26.46
N PRO A 312 26.93 19.97 27.47
CA PRO A 312 28.25 20.55 27.27
C PRO A 312 29.14 19.65 26.38
N PRO A 313 30.01 20.21 25.51
CA PRO A 313 30.85 19.43 24.59
C PRO A 313 31.73 18.37 25.26
N GLU A 314 32.16 18.60 26.51
CA GLU A 314 32.96 17.67 27.29
C GLU A 314 32.20 16.37 27.59
N LYS A 315 30.87 16.47 27.75
CA LYS A 315 29.98 15.34 28.02
C LYS A 315 29.50 14.62 26.75
N ARG A 316 29.81 15.14 25.57
CA ARG A 316 29.45 14.52 24.27
C ARG A 316 30.50 13.50 23.79
N LYS A 317 31.59 13.32 24.53
CA LYS A 317 32.69 12.45 24.13
C LYS A 317 32.45 11.02 24.59
N PHE A 318 32.49 10.08 23.65
CA PHE A 318 32.52 8.65 23.98
C PHE A 318 33.88 8.25 24.57
N PRO A 319 33.90 7.28 25.50
CA PRO A 319 35.15 6.71 26.02
C PRO A 319 35.84 5.82 24.97
N ARG A 320 37.13 5.52 25.21
CA ARG A 320 37.94 4.58 24.40
C ARG A 320 38.11 4.99 22.93
N SER A 321 38.28 6.28 22.65
CA SER A 321 38.53 6.78 21.29
C SER A 321 39.84 6.24 20.68
N GLU A 322 40.78 5.80 21.51
CA GLU A 322 42.02 5.14 21.09
C GLU A 322 41.79 3.81 20.35
N ASN A 323 40.62 3.18 20.52
CA ASN A 323 40.28 1.91 19.88
C ASN A 323 39.83 2.07 18.42
N LEU A 324 39.45 3.28 17.98
CA LEU A 324 38.73 3.49 16.72
C LEU A 324 39.50 3.07 15.48
N GLU A 325 40.83 3.15 15.52
CA GLU A 325 41.71 2.85 14.40
C GLU A 325 42.59 1.61 14.65
N ASN A 326 42.36 0.88 15.75
CA ASN A 326 43.22 -0.24 16.13
C ASN A 326 42.82 -1.54 15.38
N PRO A 327 43.58 -1.99 14.36
CA PRO A 327 43.18 -3.12 13.51
C PRO A 327 43.15 -4.48 14.24
N SER A 328 43.64 -4.56 15.48
CA SER A 328 43.58 -5.77 16.30
C SER A 328 42.21 -5.99 16.97
N LEU A 329 41.29 -5.02 16.88
CA LEU A 329 39.95 -5.09 17.45
C LEU A 329 38.89 -5.52 16.43
N TYR A 330 37.69 -5.85 16.92
CA TYR A 330 36.56 -6.26 16.10
C TYR A 330 35.72 -5.05 15.71
N HIS A 331 35.90 -4.57 14.48
CA HIS A 331 35.22 -3.39 13.96
C HIS A 331 33.92 -3.71 13.20
N TYR A 332 32.85 -3.04 13.59
CA TYR A 332 31.53 -3.16 12.99
C TYR A 332 31.16 -1.86 12.31
N ALA A 333 30.71 -1.91 11.05
CA ALA A 333 30.11 -0.77 10.36
C ALA A 333 28.59 -0.94 10.33
N LEU A 334 27.87 0.09 10.78
CA LEU A 334 26.41 0.12 10.84
C LEU A 334 25.91 1.48 10.37
N PHE A 335 25.24 1.52 9.22
CA PHE A 335 24.77 2.78 8.62
C PHE A 335 23.25 2.87 8.70
N SER A 336 22.72 3.80 9.50
CA SER A 336 21.28 3.88 9.79
C SER A 336 20.84 5.29 10.20
N ASP A 337 19.62 5.64 9.81
CA ASP A 337 18.86 6.81 10.27
C ASP A 337 17.89 6.46 11.42
N ASN A 338 17.89 5.20 11.88
CA ASN A 338 16.96 4.70 12.88
C ASN A 338 17.70 4.34 14.19
N VAL A 339 17.56 5.22 15.17
CA VAL A 339 18.18 5.09 16.50
C VAL A 339 17.82 3.78 17.18
N LEU A 340 16.55 3.37 17.15
CA LEU A 340 16.09 2.14 17.81
C LEU A 340 16.65 0.90 17.12
N ALA A 341 16.58 0.84 15.80
CA ALA A 341 17.12 -0.26 15.01
C ALA A 341 18.62 -0.43 15.27
N ALA A 342 19.39 0.67 15.18
CA ALA A 342 20.82 0.64 15.47
C ALA A 342 21.12 0.20 16.91
N SER A 343 20.33 0.66 17.89
CA SER A 343 20.47 0.23 19.28
C SER A 343 20.28 -1.27 19.49
N VAL A 344 19.34 -1.88 18.77
CA VAL A 344 19.05 -3.32 18.86
C VAL A 344 20.21 -4.12 18.30
N VAL A 345 20.76 -3.70 17.15
CA VAL A 345 21.93 -4.36 16.55
C VAL A 345 23.13 -4.31 17.50
N VAL A 346 23.46 -3.12 18.02
CA VAL A 346 24.59 -2.94 18.92
C VAL A 346 24.39 -3.72 20.21
N ASN A 347 23.24 -3.58 20.88
CA ASN A 347 22.98 -4.26 22.15
C ASN A 347 22.96 -5.78 21.98
N SER A 348 22.27 -6.31 20.96
CA SER A 348 22.23 -7.76 20.72
C SER A 348 23.63 -8.31 20.40
N THR A 349 24.46 -7.56 19.68
CA THR A 349 25.85 -7.97 19.40
C THR A 349 26.69 -7.98 20.68
N VAL A 350 26.60 -6.93 21.50
CA VAL A 350 27.38 -6.82 22.74
C VAL A 350 26.93 -7.82 23.79
N MET A 351 25.62 -8.05 23.95
CA MET A 351 25.07 -9.01 24.92
C MET A 351 25.52 -10.44 24.64
N ASN A 352 25.76 -10.78 23.37
CA ASN A 352 26.21 -12.10 22.95
C ASN A 352 27.73 -12.20 22.75
N ALA A 353 28.48 -11.11 22.96
CA ALA A 353 29.92 -11.08 22.79
C ALA A 353 30.65 -11.67 24.00
N LYS A 354 31.70 -12.47 23.75
CA LYS A 354 32.54 -13.03 24.82
C LYS A 354 33.45 -11.99 25.49
N GLU A 355 33.97 -11.05 24.70
CA GLU A 355 34.90 -10.01 25.15
C GLU A 355 34.42 -8.62 24.70
N PRO A 356 33.35 -8.06 25.32
CA PRO A 356 32.71 -6.83 24.87
C PRO A 356 33.66 -5.63 24.66
N GLU A 357 34.73 -5.52 25.45
CA GLU A 357 35.74 -4.47 25.34
C GLU A 357 36.55 -4.47 24.05
N LYS A 358 36.53 -5.58 23.30
CA LYS A 358 37.23 -5.69 22.00
C LYS A 358 36.36 -5.28 20.81
N HIS A 359 35.09 -4.95 21.04
CA HIS A 359 34.13 -4.63 19.98
C HIS A 359 34.05 -3.12 19.79
N VAL A 360 34.19 -2.67 18.54
CA VAL A 360 34.16 -1.27 18.14
C VAL A 360 33.06 -1.08 17.10
N PHE A 361 32.03 -0.31 17.43
CA PHE A 361 30.94 -0.01 16.50
C PHE A 361 31.12 1.39 15.94
N HIS A 362 31.18 1.46 14.62
CA HIS A 362 31.17 2.70 13.85
C HIS A 362 29.78 2.87 13.24
N LEU A 363 29.00 3.78 13.82
CA LEU A 363 27.65 4.11 13.40
C LEU A 363 27.71 5.35 12.51
N VAL A 364 27.22 5.25 11.28
CA VAL A 364 27.09 6.41 10.40
C VAL A 364 25.62 6.75 10.23
N SER A 365 25.28 8.01 10.49
CA SER A 365 23.93 8.54 10.41
C SER A 365 23.91 9.81 9.56
N ASP A 366 22.72 10.22 9.13
CA ASP A 366 22.50 11.55 8.55
C ASP A 366 22.57 12.66 9.61
N LYS A 367 22.70 13.91 9.17
CA LYS A 367 22.71 15.09 10.04
C LYS A 367 21.46 15.23 10.93
N LEU A 368 20.30 14.75 10.48
CA LEU A 368 19.04 14.90 11.22
C LEU A 368 18.99 13.99 12.44
N ASN A 369 19.53 12.77 12.31
CA ASN A 369 19.51 11.74 13.34
C ASN A 369 20.83 11.65 14.12
N PHE A 370 21.89 12.33 13.67
CA PHE A 370 23.19 12.37 14.34
C PHE A 370 23.11 12.72 15.83
N GLY A 371 22.37 13.78 16.19
CA GLY A 371 22.21 14.19 17.58
C GLY A 371 21.48 13.13 18.42
N ALA A 372 20.39 12.59 17.89
CA ALA A 372 19.61 11.54 18.55
C ALA A 372 20.41 10.26 18.78
N MET A 373 21.16 9.82 17.76
CA MET A 373 22.01 8.64 17.81
C MET A 373 23.10 8.79 18.87
N ASN A 374 23.80 9.93 18.90
CA ASN A 374 24.80 10.21 19.93
C ASN A 374 24.17 10.20 21.33
N MET A 375 23.07 10.94 21.53
CA MET A 375 22.41 11.01 22.83
C MET A 375 21.98 9.64 23.34
N TRP A 376 21.43 8.81 22.46
CA TRP A 376 20.96 7.48 22.83
C TRP A 376 22.08 6.63 23.43
N PHE A 377 23.24 6.55 22.77
CA PHE A 377 24.37 5.75 23.25
C PHE A 377 25.13 6.40 24.41
N LEU A 378 25.03 7.72 24.59
CA LEU A 378 25.52 8.40 25.80
C LEU A 378 24.66 8.07 27.03
N LEU A 379 23.33 8.03 26.85
CA LEU A 379 22.38 7.65 27.91
C LEU A 379 22.35 6.14 28.17
N ASN A 380 22.62 5.34 27.15
CA ASN A 380 22.56 3.89 27.19
C ASN A 380 23.87 3.26 26.68
N PRO A 381 24.97 3.34 27.44
CA PRO A 381 26.24 2.76 27.03
C PRO A 381 26.13 1.23 26.89
N PRO A 382 26.50 0.63 25.74
CA PRO A 382 26.37 -0.80 25.50
C PRO A 382 27.56 -1.55 26.12
N GLY A 383 27.55 -1.67 27.45
CA GLY A 383 28.58 -2.38 28.21
C GLY A 383 29.97 -1.77 28.06
N LYS A 384 30.96 -2.59 27.69
CA LYS A 384 32.35 -2.15 27.49
C LYS A 384 32.74 -1.95 26.02
N ALA A 385 31.81 -2.06 25.08
CA ALA A 385 32.12 -1.80 23.68
C ALA A 385 32.49 -0.33 23.43
N THR A 386 33.32 -0.07 22.44
CA THR A 386 33.60 1.28 21.94
C THR A 386 32.52 1.67 20.95
N ILE A 387 31.92 2.85 21.14
CA ILE A 387 30.91 3.42 20.23
C ILE A 387 31.47 4.67 19.58
N HIS A 388 31.28 4.77 18.28
CA HIS A 388 31.57 5.95 17.49
C HIS A 388 30.37 6.27 16.60
N VAL A 389 29.94 7.53 16.62
CA VAL A 389 28.85 8.00 15.76
C VAL A 389 29.41 9.09 14.85
N GLU A 390 29.24 8.90 13.56
CA GLU A 390 29.70 9.79 12.50
C GLU A 390 28.51 10.37 11.73
N ASN A 391 28.67 11.61 11.30
CA ASN A 391 27.72 12.28 10.42
C ASN A 391 28.19 12.16 8.97
N VAL A 392 27.38 11.54 8.11
CA VAL A 392 27.69 11.36 6.69
C VAL A 392 27.97 12.70 5.98
N ASP A 393 27.29 13.78 6.41
CA ASP A 393 27.44 15.12 5.82
C ASP A 393 28.80 15.76 6.14
N GLU A 394 29.57 15.22 7.10
CA GLU A 394 30.90 15.71 7.46
C GLU A 394 32.04 15.03 6.66
N PHE A 395 31.71 14.03 5.84
CA PHE A 395 32.68 13.35 4.99
C PHE A 395 33.12 14.23 3.82
N LYS A 396 34.27 14.90 3.97
CA LYS A 396 34.84 15.82 2.97
C LYS A 396 35.08 15.19 1.60
N TRP A 397 35.40 13.89 1.57
CA TRP A 397 35.63 13.15 0.32
C TRP A 397 34.32 12.77 -0.39
N LEU A 398 33.19 12.78 0.32
CA LEU A 398 31.88 12.42 -0.21
C LEU A 398 31.25 13.64 -0.87
N ASN A 399 31.54 13.82 -2.16
CA ASN A 399 31.01 14.91 -2.98
C ASN A 399 30.59 14.40 -4.37
N SER A 400 29.82 15.21 -5.11
CA SER A 400 29.30 14.82 -6.43
C SER A 400 30.36 14.67 -7.52
N SER A 401 31.57 15.22 -7.32
CA SER A 401 32.70 14.98 -8.22
C SER A 401 33.24 13.56 -8.07
N TYR A 402 33.24 13.00 -6.86
CA TYR A 402 33.77 11.66 -6.57
C TYR A 402 32.70 10.56 -6.61
N CYS A 403 31.49 10.83 -6.11
CA CYS A 403 30.40 9.86 -6.01
C CYS A 403 29.38 10.05 -7.16
N PRO A 404 29.28 9.12 -8.11
CA PRO A 404 28.33 9.22 -9.22
C PRO A 404 26.87 9.28 -8.77
N VAL A 405 26.54 8.60 -7.67
CA VAL A 405 25.17 8.59 -7.13
C VAL A 405 24.79 9.96 -6.60
N LEU A 406 25.66 10.63 -5.84
CA LEU A 406 25.42 12.01 -5.41
C LEU A 406 25.18 12.95 -6.59
N ARG A 407 26.00 12.82 -7.65
CA ARG A 407 25.83 13.61 -8.87
C ARG A 407 24.46 13.39 -9.52
N GLN A 408 23.97 12.16 -9.51
CA GLN A 408 22.63 11.84 -10.02
C GLN A 408 21.53 12.37 -9.09
N LEU A 409 21.67 12.22 -7.77
CA LEU A 409 20.75 12.74 -6.75
C LEU A 409 20.59 14.26 -6.81
N GLU A 410 21.67 14.97 -7.10
CA GLU A 410 21.68 16.42 -7.25
C GLU A 410 21.02 16.90 -8.55
N SER A 411 20.89 16.02 -9.55
CA SER A 411 20.39 16.38 -10.88
C SER A 411 18.92 16.82 -10.87
N ALA A 412 18.61 17.85 -11.67
CA ALA A 412 17.24 18.36 -11.81
C ALA A 412 16.26 17.28 -12.29
N ALA A 413 16.69 16.40 -13.20
CA ALA A 413 15.88 15.31 -13.73
C ALA A 413 15.50 14.28 -12.64
N MET A 414 16.40 13.96 -11.71
CA MET A 414 16.09 13.04 -10.62
C MET A 414 15.18 13.71 -9.57
N LYS A 415 15.45 14.97 -9.22
CA LYS A 415 14.56 15.76 -8.36
C LYS A 415 13.15 15.83 -8.96
N GLU A 416 13.04 16.02 -10.26
CA GLU A 416 11.78 16.04 -10.98
C GLU A 416 11.09 14.66 -10.99
N TYR A 417 11.81 13.58 -11.25
CA TYR A 417 11.26 12.22 -11.29
C TYR A 417 10.67 11.74 -9.94
N TYR A 418 11.35 12.08 -8.83
CA TYR A 418 10.94 11.68 -7.48
C TYR A 418 9.99 12.67 -6.81
N PHE A 419 10.18 13.98 -7.00
CA PHE A 419 9.40 15.02 -6.31
C PHE A 419 8.25 15.61 -7.14
N LYS A 420 8.08 15.29 -8.45
CA LYS A 420 6.85 15.63 -9.16
C LYS A 420 5.66 14.77 -8.71
N SER A 421 4.78 15.39 -7.96
CA SER A 421 3.38 15.06 -7.82
C SER A 421 2.64 15.36 -9.12
N ASP A 422 2.83 14.54 -10.16
CA ASP A 422 2.06 14.73 -11.40
C ASP A 422 0.57 14.48 -11.15
N HIS A 423 -0.20 15.55 -11.31
CA HIS A 423 -1.62 15.50 -11.65
C HIS A 423 -1.80 14.60 -12.88
N GLN A 424 -2.41 13.43 -12.67
CA GLN A 424 -2.74 12.48 -13.73
C GLN A 424 -3.57 13.15 -14.85
N THR A 425 -2.94 13.48 -15.97
CA THR A 425 -3.65 13.84 -17.23
C THR A 425 -3.33 12.92 -18.40
N THR A 426 -2.48 11.91 -18.23
CA THR A 426 -2.18 10.93 -19.28
C THR A 426 -2.49 9.50 -18.85
N LEU A 427 -3.62 9.00 -19.35
CA LEU A 427 -4.24 7.69 -19.09
C LEU A 427 -3.49 6.48 -19.71
N SER A 428 -2.20 6.59 -20.04
CA SER A 428 -1.54 5.59 -20.91
C SER A 428 -0.12 5.15 -20.53
N ALA A 429 0.47 5.60 -19.41
CA ALA A 429 1.74 5.05 -18.93
C ALA A 429 1.48 4.20 -17.66
N GLY A 430 1.82 2.91 -17.75
CA GLY A 430 1.49 1.89 -16.77
C GLY A 430 1.91 2.23 -15.33
N SER A 431 1.12 1.73 -14.40
CA SER A 431 1.32 1.71 -12.94
C SER A 431 2.58 0.96 -12.45
N SER A 432 3.54 0.66 -13.33
CA SER A 432 4.73 -0.15 -13.02
C SER A 432 5.84 0.62 -12.32
N ASN A 433 5.87 1.95 -12.39
CA ASN A 433 7.00 2.75 -11.88
C ASN A 433 6.79 3.34 -10.48
N LEU A 434 5.66 3.11 -9.82
CA LEU A 434 5.48 3.56 -8.43
C LEU A 434 6.37 2.78 -7.44
N LYS A 435 6.77 1.54 -7.79
CA LYS A 435 7.63 0.68 -6.94
C LYS A 435 9.04 1.26 -6.78
N TYR A 436 9.49 2.08 -7.73
CA TYR A 436 10.81 2.73 -7.73
C TYR A 436 10.83 4.10 -7.03
N ARG A 437 9.68 4.62 -6.57
CA ARG A 437 9.62 5.84 -5.74
C ARG A 437 9.76 5.52 -4.24
N ASN A 438 10.79 4.78 -3.86
CA ASN A 438 11.14 4.63 -2.46
C ASN A 438 12.31 5.56 -2.13
N PRO A 439 12.10 6.64 -1.35
CA PRO A 439 13.16 7.58 -0.97
C PRO A 439 14.30 6.92 -0.19
N LYS A 440 14.14 5.69 0.36
CA LYS A 440 15.26 4.92 0.90
C LYS A 440 16.35 4.62 -0.14
N TYR A 441 16.02 4.44 -1.43
CA TYR A 441 17.02 4.30 -2.49
C TYR A 441 17.75 5.60 -2.84
N LEU A 442 17.28 6.75 -2.31
CA LEU A 442 17.97 8.03 -2.41
C LEU A 442 18.88 8.28 -1.21
N SER A 443 18.79 7.47 -0.15
CA SER A 443 19.60 7.65 1.05
C SER A 443 21.05 7.29 0.76
N MET A 444 21.93 8.27 0.96
CA MET A 444 23.36 8.07 0.82
C MET A 444 23.93 7.03 1.80
N LEU A 445 23.25 6.77 2.92
CA LEU A 445 23.64 5.73 3.88
C LEU A 445 23.66 4.33 3.24
N ASN A 446 22.78 4.07 2.27
CA ASN A 446 22.75 2.78 1.56
C ASN A 446 23.92 2.64 0.57
N HIS A 447 24.37 3.73 -0.01
CA HIS A 447 25.48 3.74 -0.95
C HIS A 447 26.84 3.78 -0.27
N LEU A 448 26.91 4.30 0.95
CA LEU A 448 28.13 4.41 1.75
C LEU A 448 28.82 3.06 1.99
N ARG A 449 28.05 1.97 1.93
CA ARG A 449 28.53 0.58 2.06
C ARG A 449 29.59 0.20 1.02
N PHE A 450 29.60 0.87 -0.15
CA PHE A 450 30.60 0.67 -1.19
C PHE A 450 31.85 1.55 -1.02
N TYR A 451 31.89 2.34 0.06
CA TYR A 451 32.98 3.24 0.39
C TYR A 451 33.66 2.89 1.72
N LEU A 452 33.48 1.67 2.22
CA LEU A 452 34.07 1.23 3.49
C LEU A 452 35.57 1.50 3.60
N PRO A 453 36.41 1.29 2.56
CA PRO A 453 37.84 1.65 2.64
C PRO A 453 38.11 3.16 2.70
N GLN A 454 37.23 4.00 2.14
CA GLN A 454 37.34 5.46 2.23
C GLN A 454 36.91 5.97 3.61
N VAL A 455 35.91 5.32 4.22
CA VAL A 455 35.47 5.64 5.59
C VAL A 455 36.52 5.16 6.60
N TYR A 456 37.03 3.94 6.46
CA TYR A 456 37.95 3.31 7.42
C TYR A 456 39.28 2.83 6.79
N PRO A 457 40.13 3.75 6.30
CA PRO A 457 41.33 3.40 5.52
C PRO A 457 42.44 2.71 6.32
N LYS A 458 42.38 2.75 7.65
CA LYS A 458 43.39 2.17 8.56
C LYS A 458 43.05 0.74 9.02
N LEU A 459 41.88 0.23 8.66
CA LEU A 459 41.41 -1.09 9.06
C LEU A 459 41.63 -2.10 7.94
N ASN A 460 41.95 -3.34 8.31
CA ASN A 460 42.21 -4.40 7.33
C ASN A 460 40.95 -5.21 7.03
N LYS A 461 40.10 -5.43 8.04
CA LYS A 461 38.87 -6.21 7.94
C LYS A 461 37.77 -5.55 8.76
N ILE A 462 36.55 -5.55 8.25
CA ILE A 462 35.39 -4.97 8.93
C ILE A 462 34.15 -5.85 8.71
N LEU A 463 33.30 -5.95 9.73
CA LEU A 463 31.99 -6.60 9.59
C LEU A 463 30.92 -5.53 9.39
N PHE A 464 30.25 -5.56 8.24
CA PHE A 464 29.10 -4.73 7.98
C PHE A 464 27.83 -5.40 8.49
N LEU A 465 27.01 -4.65 9.22
CA LEU A 465 25.72 -5.06 9.76
C LEU A 465 24.63 -4.10 9.26
N ASP A 466 23.55 -4.63 8.69
CA ASP A 466 22.32 -3.86 8.45
C ASP A 466 21.61 -3.54 9.77
N ASP A 467 20.70 -2.56 9.74
CA ASP A 467 19.97 -2.11 10.94
C ASP A 467 18.75 -2.98 11.28
N ASP A 468 18.38 -3.91 10.40
CA ASP A 468 17.26 -4.84 10.56
C ASP A 468 17.68 -6.24 11.03
N ILE A 469 18.80 -6.35 11.75
CA ILE A 469 19.33 -7.61 12.27
C ILE A 469 19.26 -7.70 13.80
N VAL A 470 19.27 -8.94 14.31
CA VAL A 470 19.45 -9.23 15.73
C VAL A 470 20.51 -10.33 15.85
N VAL A 471 21.57 -10.06 16.61
CA VAL A 471 22.67 -11.00 16.82
C VAL A 471 22.36 -11.89 18.02
N GLN A 472 22.42 -13.21 17.83
CA GLN A 472 22.13 -14.20 18.88
C GLN A 472 23.36 -14.99 19.34
N LYS A 473 24.50 -14.83 18.69
CA LYS A 473 25.75 -15.55 18.99
C LYS A 473 26.96 -14.65 18.78
N ASP A 474 28.05 -14.98 19.46
CA ASP A 474 29.34 -14.31 19.31
C ASP A 474 29.84 -14.35 17.85
N LEU A 475 30.08 -13.17 17.27
CA LEU A 475 30.48 -13.02 15.86
C LEU A 475 32.00 -13.03 15.65
N THR A 476 32.81 -13.10 16.71
CA THR A 476 34.27 -12.95 16.60
C THR A 476 34.93 -14.03 15.74
N GLY A 477 34.27 -15.19 15.59
CA GLY A 477 34.69 -16.25 14.68
C GLY A 477 34.84 -15.80 13.23
N LEU A 478 34.06 -14.81 12.78
CA LEU A 478 34.07 -14.32 11.40
C LEU A 478 35.40 -13.67 10.99
N TRP A 479 36.13 -13.07 11.93
CA TRP A 479 37.44 -12.49 11.64
C TRP A 479 38.50 -13.54 11.31
N ARG A 480 38.34 -14.77 11.82
CA ARG A 480 39.27 -15.89 11.61
C ARG A 480 39.04 -16.62 10.28
N VAL A 481 37.95 -16.31 9.59
CA VAL A 481 37.66 -16.92 8.29
C VAL A 481 38.67 -16.43 7.26
N ASP A 482 39.32 -17.38 6.61
CA ASP A 482 40.13 -17.12 5.43
C ASP A 482 39.21 -16.86 4.23
N LEU A 483 39.32 -15.65 3.67
CA LEU A 483 38.53 -15.26 2.51
C LEU A 483 39.18 -15.71 1.19
N GLY A 484 40.36 -16.34 1.20
CA GLY A 484 41.00 -16.89 0.00
C GLY A 484 41.31 -15.81 -1.05
N GLY A 485 41.76 -14.64 -0.60
CA GLY A 485 42.00 -13.48 -1.46
C GLY A 485 40.74 -12.86 -2.06
N LYS A 486 39.56 -13.13 -1.51
CA LYS A 486 38.29 -12.53 -1.93
C LYS A 486 37.92 -11.37 -1.02
N VAL A 487 37.23 -10.38 -1.59
CA VAL A 487 36.93 -9.11 -0.89
C VAL A 487 35.82 -9.27 0.14
N ASN A 488 34.86 -10.17 -0.11
CA ASN A 488 33.66 -10.33 0.70
C ASN A 488 33.49 -11.79 1.15
N GLY A 489 33.21 -11.98 2.44
CA GLY A 489 32.59 -13.19 2.99
C GLY A 489 31.13 -12.95 3.33
N ALA A 490 30.24 -13.76 2.74
CA ALA A 490 28.79 -13.63 2.90
C ALA A 490 28.12 -14.97 3.17
N VAL A 491 26.92 -14.92 3.75
CA VAL A 491 26.05 -16.09 3.92
C VAL A 491 25.43 -16.46 2.59
N GLU A 492 25.46 -17.75 2.25
CA GLU A 492 24.81 -18.24 1.03
C GLU A 492 23.30 -18.24 1.18
N THR A 493 22.61 -17.58 0.25
CA THR A 493 21.15 -17.50 0.23
C THR A 493 20.54 -18.22 -0.99
N CYS A 494 21.34 -19.03 -1.69
CA CYS A 494 20.92 -19.68 -2.91
C CYS A 494 20.10 -20.95 -2.62
N GLY A 495 18.77 -20.84 -2.76
CA GLY A 495 17.79 -21.93 -2.55
C GLY A 495 16.75 -22.01 -3.68
N GLU A 496 15.74 -22.87 -3.54
CA GLU A 496 14.81 -23.25 -4.64
C GLU A 496 14.06 -22.08 -5.29
N SER A 497 13.82 -20.96 -4.58
CA SER A 497 13.01 -19.85 -5.08
C SER A 497 13.60 -18.44 -4.94
N PHE A 498 14.77 -18.25 -4.34
CA PHE A 498 15.31 -16.91 -4.05
C PHE A 498 16.79 -16.76 -4.44
N HIS A 499 17.17 -15.53 -4.81
CA HIS A 499 18.54 -15.05 -5.00
C HIS A 499 19.29 -15.37 -6.30
N ARG A 500 18.70 -15.91 -7.37
CA ARG A 500 19.39 -15.97 -8.68
C ARG A 500 19.31 -14.64 -9.45
N PHE A 501 20.36 -14.32 -10.20
CA PHE A 501 20.45 -13.06 -10.93
C PHE A 501 19.36 -12.86 -11.98
N ASP A 502 18.88 -13.93 -12.62
CA ASP A 502 17.77 -13.90 -13.59
C ASP A 502 16.48 -13.26 -13.05
N LYS A 503 16.28 -13.28 -11.72
CA LYS A 503 15.13 -12.66 -11.06
C LYS A 503 15.29 -11.17 -10.77
N TYR A 504 16.52 -10.65 -10.76
CA TYR A 504 16.82 -9.25 -10.40
C TYR A 504 17.31 -8.41 -11.58
N LEU A 505 18.00 -9.05 -12.53
CA LEU A 505 18.61 -8.39 -13.66
C LEU A 505 17.83 -8.70 -14.94
N ASN A 506 17.66 -7.68 -15.77
CA ASN A 506 17.06 -7.87 -17.09
C ASN A 506 18.10 -8.38 -18.09
N PHE A 507 18.17 -9.70 -18.26
CA PHE A 507 19.07 -10.35 -19.23
C PHE A 507 18.72 -10.09 -20.71
N SER A 508 17.61 -9.41 -20.99
CA SER A 508 17.36 -8.88 -22.35
C SER A 508 18.31 -7.73 -22.68
N ASN A 509 18.92 -7.09 -21.67
CA ASN A 509 19.92 -6.04 -21.87
C ASN A 509 21.28 -6.68 -22.25
N PRO A 510 21.85 -6.37 -23.44
CA PRO A 510 23.13 -6.93 -23.88
C PRO A 510 24.29 -6.66 -22.93
N HIS A 511 24.29 -5.53 -22.21
CA HIS A 511 25.34 -5.21 -21.24
C HIS A 511 25.28 -6.11 -20.02
N ILE A 512 24.08 -6.47 -19.55
CA ILE A 512 23.90 -7.40 -18.44
C ILE A 512 24.28 -8.82 -18.85
N ALA A 513 23.75 -9.29 -19.99
CA ALA A 513 23.99 -10.65 -20.49
C ALA A 513 25.47 -10.94 -20.79
N ARG A 514 26.28 -9.92 -21.12
CA ARG A 514 27.73 -10.08 -21.35
C ARG A 514 28.56 -10.15 -20.07
N ASN A 515 28.06 -9.61 -18.96
CA ASN A 515 28.85 -9.45 -17.73
C ASN A 515 28.40 -10.37 -16.58
N PHE A 516 27.18 -10.89 -16.63
CA PHE A 516 26.59 -11.70 -15.57
C PHE A 516 26.08 -13.04 -16.11
N ASP A 517 26.15 -14.06 -15.27
CA ASP A 517 25.50 -15.34 -15.50
C ASP A 517 24.10 -15.31 -14.87
N PRO A 518 23.01 -15.62 -15.61
CA PRO A 518 21.66 -15.69 -15.06
C PRO A 518 21.51 -16.70 -13.92
N ASN A 519 22.31 -17.77 -13.93
CA ASN A 519 22.30 -18.80 -12.90
C ASN A 519 23.16 -18.47 -11.68
N ALA A 520 23.92 -17.37 -11.73
CA ALA A 520 24.73 -16.96 -10.59
C ALA A 520 23.85 -16.61 -9.39
N CYS A 521 24.35 -17.01 -8.23
CA CYS A 521 23.77 -16.70 -6.93
C CYS A 521 24.12 -15.28 -6.51
N GLY A 522 23.10 -14.50 -6.22
CA GLY A 522 23.19 -13.37 -5.32
C GLY A 522 23.32 -13.83 -3.87
N TRP A 523 23.71 -12.90 -3.02
CA TRP A 523 23.80 -13.06 -1.59
C TRP A 523 23.06 -11.90 -0.91
N ALA A 524 22.73 -12.05 0.37
CA ALA A 524 22.13 -10.98 1.15
C ALA A 524 23.20 -10.03 1.71
N TYR A 525 22.92 -8.72 1.68
CA TYR A 525 23.83 -7.71 2.22
C TYR A 525 23.75 -7.56 3.76
N GLY A 526 22.77 -8.19 4.41
CA GLY A 526 22.47 -8.03 5.85
C GLY A 526 23.66 -8.15 6.81
N MET A 527 24.54 -9.13 6.59
CA MET A 527 25.77 -9.30 7.35
C MET A 527 26.89 -9.76 6.41
N ASN A 528 27.93 -8.95 6.27
CA ASN A 528 29.03 -9.23 5.35
C ASN A 528 30.36 -8.87 6.00
N VAL A 529 31.35 -9.76 5.90
CA VAL A 529 32.72 -9.46 6.34
C VAL A 529 33.56 -9.06 5.13
N PHE A 530 34.20 -7.90 5.22
CA PHE A 530 34.96 -7.34 4.12
C PHE A 530 36.45 -7.26 4.45
N ASP A 531 37.27 -7.71 3.52
CA ASP A 531 38.71 -7.45 3.48
C ASP A 531 38.95 -6.12 2.76
N LEU A 532 39.30 -5.09 3.51
CA LEU A 532 39.45 -3.73 3.01
C LEU A 532 40.76 -3.54 2.22
N GLU A 533 41.78 -4.35 2.52
CA GLU A 533 43.02 -4.34 1.73
C GLU A 533 42.76 -4.91 0.33
N GLU A 534 42.13 -6.09 0.24
CA GLU A 534 41.76 -6.69 -1.04
C GLU A 534 40.72 -5.86 -1.78
N TRP A 535 39.78 -5.21 -1.07
CA TRP A 535 38.84 -4.26 -1.67
C TRP A 535 39.58 -3.14 -2.41
N THR A 536 40.58 -2.55 -1.75
CA THR A 536 41.37 -1.44 -2.29
C THR A 536 42.24 -1.90 -3.46
N LYS A 537 42.94 -3.04 -3.32
CA LYS A 537 43.78 -3.62 -4.40
C LYS A 537 42.99 -3.91 -5.68
N LYS A 538 41.72 -4.33 -5.55
CA LYS A 538 40.85 -4.69 -6.69
C LYS A 538 39.95 -3.55 -7.16
N ASP A 539 40.09 -2.35 -6.59
CA ASP A 539 39.30 -1.16 -6.90
C ASP A 539 37.79 -1.44 -6.99
N ILE A 540 37.25 -2.10 -5.96
CA ILE A 540 35.82 -2.47 -5.94
C ILE A 540 34.91 -1.22 -5.94
N THR A 541 35.33 -0.14 -5.28
CA THR A 541 34.63 1.14 -5.30
C THR A 541 34.61 1.75 -6.72
N GLY A 542 35.71 1.67 -7.48
CA GLY A 542 35.73 2.10 -8.88
C GLY A 542 34.86 1.24 -9.80
N ILE A 543 34.78 -0.07 -9.56
CA ILE A 543 33.81 -0.95 -10.26
C ILE A 543 32.38 -0.51 -9.96
N TYR A 544 32.07 -0.23 -8.70
CA TYR A 544 30.76 0.29 -8.30
C TYR A 544 30.43 1.61 -9.00
N HIS A 545 31.39 2.55 -9.08
CA HIS A 545 31.19 3.81 -9.82
C HIS A 545 30.85 3.59 -11.29
N LYS A 546 31.53 2.64 -11.95
CA LYS A 546 31.23 2.30 -13.36
C LYS A 546 29.78 1.85 -13.50
N TRP A 547 29.31 0.95 -12.64
CA TRP A 547 27.93 0.45 -12.68
C TRP A 547 26.84 1.47 -12.31
N GLN A 548 27.19 2.61 -11.69
CA GLN A 548 26.22 3.67 -11.43
C GLN A 548 26.07 4.64 -12.61
N ILE A 549 27.09 4.76 -13.47
CA ILE A 549 27.06 5.71 -14.60
C ILE A 549 26.34 5.12 -15.81
N TRP A 550 26.41 3.80 -16.00
CA TRP A 550 25.73 3.04 -17.05
C TRP A 550 24.36 2.57 -16.57
#